data_AF-A0A645BSA0-F1
#
_entry.id   AF-A0A645BSA0-F1
#
_cell.length_a   1.000
_cell.length_b   1.000
_cell.length_c   1.000
_cell.angle_alpha   90.00
_cell.angle_beta   90.00
_cell.angle_gamma   90.00
#
_symmetry.space_group_name_H-M   'P 1'
#
loop_
_entity.id
_entity.type
_entity.pdbx_description
1 polymer ?
#
loop_
_entity_poly.entity_id
_entity_poly.type
_entity_poly.pdbx_seq_one_letter_code
_entity_poly.pdbx_strand_id
1 'polypeptide(L)'
;MAEHYDAVIIESFGVGGLPSYDSGDFYRAVSRWTDMGKTVVMATQVTNEGSNMTVYEVGRNIKKEFGLLETYDMTLEAAITKMMWILEITKEPKEIKELFYKTVNKDILWKQY
;
A
#
# COMPACT_ATOMS: atom_id res chain seq x y z
N MET A 1 17.62 -5.19 4.73
CA MET A 1 16.69 -4.05 4.56
C MET A 1 15.36 -4.34 5.24
N ALA A 2 14.55 -5.31 4.77
CA ALA A 2 13.25 -5.64 5.38
C ALA A 2 13.29 -6.00 6.89
N GLU A 3 14.42 -6.51 7.39
CA GLU A 3 14.61 -6.83 8.81
C GLU A 3 14.56 -5.61 9.74
N HIS A 4 14.84 -4.41 9.23
CA HIS A 4 14.92 -3.18 10.03
C HIS A 4 13.71 -2.25 9.87
N TYR A 5 12.73 -2.61 9.04
CA TYR A 5 11.52 -1.82 8.82
C TYR A 5 10.27 -2.65 9.14
N ASP A 6 9.27 -2.01 9.72
CA ASP A 6 7.97 -2.65 10.03
C ASP A 6 6.99 -2.56 8.84
N ALA A 7 7.16 -1.56 7.97
CA ALA A 7 6.37 -1.39 6.76
C ALA A 7 7.20 -0.86 5.59
N VAL A 8 6.68 -1.03 4.37
CA VAL A 8 7.19 -0.40 3.15
C VAL A 8 6.04 0.24 2.38
N ILE A 9 6.29 1.46 1.89
CA ILE A 9 5.39 2.17 0.99
C ILE A 9 6.06 2.16 -0.39
N ILE A 10 5.35 1.65 -1.39
CA ILE A 10 5.83 1.52 -2.76
C ILE A 10 5.09 2.54 -3.62
N GLU A 11 5.79 3.57 -4.04
CA GLU A 11 5.28 4.55 -4.99
C GLU A 11 5.43 4.00 -6.41
N SER A 12 4.30 3.67 -7.04
CA SER A 12 4.23 3.00 -8.34
C SER A 12 3.87 3.97 -9.47
N PHE A 13 4.20 3.58 -10.71
CA PHE A 13 3.96 4.39 -11.90
C PHE A 13 2.47 4.44 -12.28
N GLY A 14 2.02 5.61 -12.75
CA GLY A 14 0.62 5.82 -13.13
C GLY A 14 -0.34 5.53 -11.97
N VAL A 15 -1.54 5.07 -12.25
CA VAL A 15 -2.59 4.82 -11.23
C VAL A 15 -2.36 3.56 -10.36
N GLY A 16 -1.13 3.05 -10.20
CA GLY A 16 -0.89 1.82 -9.42
C GLY A 16 -0.35 0.65 -10.24
N GLY A 17 0.23 0.92 -11.41
CA GLY A 17 0.75 -0.11 -12.30
C GLY A 17 1.99 -0.77 -11.71
N LEU A 18 1.93 -2.08 -11.53
CA LEU A 18 3.08 -2.88 -11.14
C LEU A 18 3.71 -3.50 -12.40
N PRO A 19 5.04 -3.45 -12.55
CA PRO A 19 5.68 -4.10 -13.68
C PRO A 19 5.43 -5.61 -13.62
N SER A 20 4.64 -6.11 -14.58
CA SER A 20 4.47 -7.52 -14.88
C SER A 20 5.54 -7.92 -15.89
N TYR A 21 6.77 -8.13 -15.44
CA TYR A 21 7.77 -8.81 -16.26
C TYR A 21 7.51 -10.31 -16.23
N ASP A 22 7.78 -11.02 -17.33
CA ASP A 22 7.69 -12.50 -17.43
C ASP A 22 8.47 -13.23 -16.32
N SER A 23 9.39 -12.54 -15.65
CA SER A 23 10.15 -13.03 -14.52
C SER A 23 9.35 -13.17 -13.23
N GLY A 24 8.25 -12.43 -13.00
CA GLY A 24 7.50 -12.45 -11.72
C GLY A 24 8.21 -11.78 -10.53
N ASP A 25 9.17 -10.89 -10.78
CA ASP A 25 10.03 -10.28 -9.75
C ASP A 25 9.25 -9.48 -8.70
N PHE A 26 8.25 -8.70 -9.13
CA PHE A 26 7.48 -7.85 -8.20
C PHE A 26 6.62 -8.68 -7.23
N TYR A 27 5.96 -9.71 -7.74
CA TYR A 27 5.19 -10.65 -6.92
C TYR A 27 6.08 -11.28 -5.84
N ARG A 28 7.28 -11.78 -6.22
CA ARG A 28 8.24 -12.34 -5.27
C ARG A 28 8.71 -11.33 -4.24
N ALA A 29 8.95 -10.08 -4.65
CA ALA A 29 9.34 -9.02 -3.74
C ALA A 29 8.25 -8.74 -2.70
N VAL A 30 6.99 -8.60 -3.13
CA VAL A 30 5.86 -8.39 -2.22
C VAL A 30 5.66 -9.58 -1.30
N SER A 31 5.61 -10.81 -1.84
CA SER A 31 5.49 -12.05 -1.08
C SER A 31 6.54 -12.13 0.02
N ARG A 32 7.81 -11.86 -0.29
CA ARG A 32 8.88 -11.88 0.70
C ARG A 32 8.62 -10.92 1.87
N TRP A 33 8.11 -9.72 1.61
CA TRP A 33 7.83 -8.75 2.67
C TRP A 33 6.62 -9.16 3.50
N THR A 34 5.55 -9.62 2.86
CA THR A 34 4.34 -10.07 3.57
C THR A 34 4.58 -11.34 4.37
N ASP A 35 5.41 -12.26 3.88
CA ASP A 35 5.80 -13.49 4.60
C ASP A 35 6.63 -13.18 5.85
N MET A 36 7.33 -12.04 5.87
CA MET A 36 8.01 -11.50 7.05
C MET A 36 7.07 -10.75 8.00
N GLY A 37 5.76 -10.77 7.75
CA GLY A 37 4.75 -10.07 8.54
C GLY A 37 4.79 -8.54 8.40
N LYS A 38 5.42 -8.01 7.35
CA LYS A 38 5.56 -6.57 7.14
C LYS A 38 4.34 -6.00 6.44
N THR A 39 3.95 -4.79 6.83
CA THR A 39 2.87 -4.08 6.13
C THR A 39 3.40 -3.50 4.82
N VAL A 40 2.71 -3.77 3.72
CA VAL A 40 3.04 -3.23 2.40
C VAL A 40 1.90 -2.31 1.96
N VAL A 41 2.25 -1.07 1.60
CA VAL A 41 1.32 -0.05 1.13
C VAL A 41 1.69 0.34 -0.29
N MET A 42 0.70 0.40 -1.16
CA MET A 42 0.82 0.83 -2.54
C MET A 42 0.37 2.27 -2.68
N ALA A 43 1.25 3.09 -3.26
CA ALA A 43 1.00 4.48 -3.59
C ALA A 43 1.17 4.72 -5.10
N THR A 44 0.68 5.84 -5.59
CA THR A 44 0.88 6.33 -6.95
C THR A 44 1.80 7.55 -6.96
N GLN A 45 2.55 7.73 -8.05
CA GLN A 45 3.25 8.98 -8.35
C GLN A 45 2.31 10.11 -8.83
N VAL A 46 1.05 9.78 -9.17
CA VAL A 46 0.08 10.73 -9.72
C VAL A 46 -0.74 11.33 -8.58
N THR A 47 -0.34 12.53 -8.16
CA THR A 47 -0.94 13.25 -7.02
C THR A 47 -2.40 13.68 -7.21
N ASN A 48 -2.85 13.92 -8.45
CA ASN A 48 -4.18 14.50 -8.71
C ASN A 48 -5.29 13.47 -9.01
N GLU A 49 -4.95 12.24 -9.40
CA GLU A 49 -5.93 11.21 -9.74
C GLU A 49 -5.97 10.06 -8.72
N GLY A 50 -4.96 9.96 -7.86
CA GLY A 50 -4.85 8.89 -6.86
C GLY A 50 -4.48 7.54 -7.47
N SER A 51 -4.37 6.53 -6.61
CA SER A 51 -4.11 5.16 -7.04
C SER A 51 -5.42 4.40 -7.23
N ASN A 52 -5.45 3.53 -8.24
CA ASN A 52 -6.47 2.52 -8.43
C ASN A 52 -5.84 1.21 -8.94
N MET A 53 -5.46 0.35 -8.00
CA MET A 53 -4.91 -0.97 -8.30
C MET A 53 -5.92 -1.94 -8.96
N THR A 54 -7.21 -1.61 -9.01
CA THR A 54 -8.23 -2.48 -9.65
C THR A 54 -8.25 -2.37 -11.17
N VAL A 55 -7.60 -1.36 -11.74
CA VAL A 55 -7.54 -1.12 -13.19
C VAL A 55 -6.68 -2.17 -13.90
N TYR A 56 -5.71 -2.77 -13.20
CA TYR A 56 -4.85 -3.84 -13.72
C TYR A 56 -5.17 -5.17 -13.04
N GLU A 57 -5.49 -6.20 -13.84
CA GLU A 57 -5.82 -7.55 -13.35
C GLU A 57 -4.75 -8.11 -12.40
N VAL A 58 -3.48 -7.90 -12.75
CA VAL A 58 -2.31 -8.30 -11.94
C VAL A 58 -2.29 -7.58 -10.59
N GLY A 59 -2.50 -6.25 -10.57
CA GLY A 59 -2.53 -5.46 -9.34
C GLY A 59 -3.69 -5.84 -8.41
N ARG A 60 -4.85 -6.15 -9.00
CA ARG A 60 -6.04 -6.58 -8.26
C ARG A 60 -5.84 -7.92 -7.56
N ASN A 61 -5.18 -8.87 -8.23
CA ASN A 61 -4.86 -10.18 -7.68
C ASN A 61 -3.86 -10.06 -6.53
N ILE A 62 -2.76 -9.35 -6.75
CA ILE A 62 -1.72 -9.11 -5.73
C ILE A 62 -2.29 -8.40 -4.50
N LYS A 63 -3.09 -7.34 -4.68
CA LYS A 63 -3.73 -6.61 -3.56
C LYS A 63 -4.60 -7.53 -2.71
N LYS A 64 -5.42 -8.37 -3.34
CA LYS A 64 -6.30 -9.30 -2.63
C LYS A 64 -5.54 -10.44 -1.96
N GLU A 65 -4.58 -11.02 -2.66
CA GLU A 65 -3.81 -12.18 -2.22
C GLU A 65 -2.92 -11.85 -1.02
N PHE A 66 -2.24 -10.71 -1.07
CA PHE A 66 -1.28 -10.29 -0.02
C PHE A 66 -1.85 -9.29 0.97
N GLY A 67 -3.12 -8.89 0.83
CA GLY A 67 -3.76 -7.93 1.73
C GLY A 67 -3.12 -6.54 1.71
N LEU A 68 -2.57 -6.10 0.58
CA LEU A 68 -1.88 -4.82 0.47
C LEU A 68 -2.83 -3.65 0.77
N LEU A 69 -2.28 -2.64 1.43
CA LEU A 69 -2.95 -1.35 1.58
C LEU A 69 -2.73 -0.50 0.33
N GLU A 70 -3.64 0.42 0.08
CA GLU A 70 -3.61 1.32 -1.07
C GLU A 70 -3.89 2.74 -0.58
N THR A 71 -3.08 3.71 -1.00
CA THR A 71 -3.20 5.11 -0.54
C THR A 71 -4.43 5.80 -1.08
N TYR A 72 -4.97 5.33 -2.21
CA TYR A 72 -6.03 5.99 -2.97
C TYR A 72 -5.62 7.44 -3.27
N ASP A 73 -6.34 8.41 -2.73
CA ASP A 73 -6.12 9.84 -2.92
C ASP A 73 -5.30 10.51 -1.79
N MET A 74 -4.75 9.73 -0.85
CA MET A 74 -3.79 10.28 0.11
C MET A 74 -2.54 10.78 -0.61
N THR A 75 -2.01 11.93 -0.17
CA THR A 75 -0.64 12.30 -0.56
C THR A 75 0.36 11.31 0.03
N LEU A 76 1.53 11.20 -0.59
CA LEU A 76 2.58 10.31 -0.10
C LEU A 76 3.01 10.67 1.32
N GLU A 77 3.12 11.97 1.62
CA GLU A 77 3.50 12.48 2.95
C GLU A 77 2.45 12.12 4.01
N ALA A 78 1.16 12.22 3.67
CA ALA A 78 0.08 11.83 4.55
C ALA A 78 0.12 10.32 4.83
N ALA A 79 0.29 9.50 3.79
CA ALA A 79 0.39 8.05 3.92
C ALA A 79 1.59 7.62 4.77
N ILE A 80 2.78 8.21 4.54
CA ILE A 80 4.00 7.94 5.33
C ILE A 80 3.77 8.31 6.80
N THR A 81 3.32 9.54 7.07
CA THR A 81 3.12 10.04 8.44
C THR A 81 2.09 9.20 9.18
N LYS A 82 0.99 8.85 8.50
CA LYS A 82 -0.06 8.02 9.07
C LYS A 82 0.42 6.61 9.38
N MET A 83 1.21 5.99 8.50
CA MET A 83 1.80 4.68 8.77
C MET A 83 2.75 4.73 9.96
N MET A 84 3.61 5.75 10.06
CA MET A 84 4.48 5.94 11.23
C MET A 84 3.67 6.03 12.53
N TRP A 85 2.57 6.79 12.52
CA TRP A 85 1.68 6.92 13.67
C TRP A 85 0.95 5.61 14.02
N ILE A 86 0.45 4.88 13.03
CA ILE A 86 -0.26 3.61 13.23
C ILE A 86 0.65 2.54 13.82
N LEU A 87 1.90 2.43 13.33
CA LEU A 87 2.84 1.40 13.76
C LEU A 87 3.30 1.57 15.22
N GLU A 88 3.17 2.77 15.79
CA GLU A 88 3.36 3.02 17.23
C GLU A 88 2.18 2.50 18.05
N ILE A 89 0.97 2.47 17.47
CA ILE A 89 -0.25 2.03 18.15
C ILE A 89 -0.38 0.50 18.11
N THR A 90 -0.12 -0.10 16.95
CA THR A 90 -0.40 -1.51 16.72
C THR A 90 0.47 -2.12 15.63
N LYS A 91 0.72 -3.42 15.76
CA LYS A 91 1.33 -4.26 14.73
C LYS A 91 0.36 -5.29 14.16
N GLU A 92 -0.91 -5.26 14.58
CA GLU A 92 -1.91 -6.22 14.13
C GLU A 92 -2.45 -5.79 12.73
N PRO A 93 -2.37 -6.66 11.70
CA PRO A 93 -2.70 -6.26 10.31
C PRO A 93 -4.12 -5.73 10.08
N LYS A 94 -5.12 -6.30 10.74
CA LYS A 94 -6.52 -5.85 10.67
C LYS A 94 -6.69 -4.48 11.31
N GLU A 95 -6.09 -4.24 12.48
CA GLU A 95 -6.15 -2.93 13.15
C GLU A 95 -5.39 -1.86 12.36
N ILE A 96 -4.21 -2.20 11.81
CA ILE A 96 -3.47 -1.33 10.89
C ILE A 96 -4.37 -0.90 9.73
N LYS A 97 -5.04 -1.87 9.08
CA LYS A 97 -5.94 -1.61 7.96
C LYS A 97 -7.11 -0.70 8.34
N GLU A 98 -7.73 -0.95 9.50
CA GLU A 98 -8.83 -0.13 10.02
C GLU A 98 -8.39 1.31 10.28
N LEU A 99 -7.25 1.52 10.93
CA LEU A 99 -6.70 2.85 11.20
C LEU A 99 -6.25 3.56 9.92
N PHE A 100 -5.61 2.84 8.99
CA PHE A 100 -5.12 3.40 7.73
C PHE A 100 -6.26 3.98 6.88
N TYR A 101 -7.41 3.32 6.86
CA TYR A 101 -8.59 3.78 6.14
C TYR A 101 -9.54 4.66 6.95
N LYS A 102 -9.28 4.90 8.24
CA LYS A 102 -10.00 5.89 9.04
C LYS A 102 -9.54 7.28 8.64
N THR A 103 -10.45 8.17 8.25
CA THR A 103 -10.07 9.53 7.84
C THR A 103 -9.54 10.33 9.03
N VAL A 104 -8.40 10.98 8.86
CA VAL A 104 -7.79 11.90 9.83
C VAL A 104 -7.51 13.20 9.12
N ASN A 105 -8.16 14.29 9.54
CA ASN A 105 -7.97 15.62 8.96
C ASN A 105 -8.07 15.66 7.41
N LYS A 106 -9.00 14.89 6.83
CA LYS A 106 -9.21 14.80 5.37
C LYS A 106 -7.98 14.33 4.58
N ASP A 107 -7.11 13.55 5.21
CA ASP A 107 -5.98 12.89 4.54
C ASP A 107 -6.42 12.00 3.38
N ILE A 108 -7.56 11.31 3.52
CA ILE A 108 -8.21 10.47 2.50
C ILE A 108 -9.66 10.92 2.27
N LEU A 109 -10.05 11.15 1.02
CA LEU A 109 -11.40 11.56 0.65
C LEU A 109 -12.19 10.42 0.01
N TRP A 110 -11.53 9.56 -0.79
CA TRP A 110 -12.17 8.48 -1.53
C TRP A 110 -11.58 7.11 -1.19
N LYS A 111 -12.44 6.13 -0.88
CA LYS A 111 -12.03 4.81 -0.36
C LYS A 111 -12.46 3.63 -1.25
N GLN A 112 -13.00 3.90 -2.43
CA GLN A 112 -13.69 2.88 -3.25
C GLN A 112 -13.16 2.81 -4.68
N TYR A 113 -12.60 1.65 -5.04
CA TYR A 113 -12.87 0.88 -6.27
C TYR A 113 -12.71 -0.63 -5.99
#